data_AF-A0A359CH62-F1
#
_entry.id   AF-A0A359CH62-F1
#
_cell.length_a   1.000
_cell.length_b   1.000
_cell.length_c   1.000
_cell.angle_alpha   90.00
_cell.angle_beta   90.00
_cell.angle_gamma   90.00
#
_symmetry.space_group_name_H-M   'P 1'
#
loop_
_entity.id
_entity.type
_entity.pdbx_description
1 polymer ?
#
loop_
_entity_poly.entity_id
_entity_poly.type
_entity_poly.pdbx_seq_one_letter_code
_entity_poly.pdbx_strand_id
1 'polypeptide(L)'
;MGQYLALGLAHTMSISLDEIRKQEISNEELRQGIERELLFDLNLYDEAEADEEFLFTLKGQSLEKGLIPFLEVLYPILYRRKDEKEYLSLLKQLREMPSARWLDLAEEKNNAAFQYDRFAGYDYITIPKAFYPSIRIDFNCFLFYIGYGKIITEGIADFLYFFKYCIYKTFKDHPLVRSVRVYITG
;
A
#
# COMPACT_ATOMS: atom_id res chain seq x y z
N MET A 1 17.15 10.66 -11.12
CA MET A 1 15.68 10.52 -11.25
C MET A 1 15.05 11.25 -10.07
N GLY A 2 13.75 11.52 -10.06
CA GLY A 2 13.12 12.37 -9.05
C GLY A 2 12.30 11.54 -8.06
N GLN A 3 12.27 11.92 -6.79
CA GLN A 3 11.38 11.33 -5.80
C GLN A 3 10.03 12.05 -5.80
N TYR A 4 8.94 11.31 -5.67
CA TYR A 4 7.57 11.80 -5.73
C TYR A 4 6.76 11.29 -4.54
N LEU A 5 5.82 12.12 -4.07
CA LEU A 5 4.79 11.67 -3.13
C LEU A 5 3.79 10.79 -3.87
N ALA A 6 3.51 9.62 -3.31
CA ALA A 6 2.59 8.65 -3.85
C ALA A 6 1.50 8.29 -2.82
N LEU A 7 0.34 7.95 -3.36
CA LEU A 7 -0.73 7.28 -2.65
C LEU A 7 -1.02 5.96 -3.38
N GLY A 8 -1.06 4.86 -2.65
CA GLY A 8 -1.37 3.56 -3.25
C GLY A 8 -1.92 2.57 -2.24
N LEU A 9 -2.40 1.44 -2.74
CA LEU A 9 -2.85 0.30 -1.97
C LEU A 9 -1.76 -0.76 -1.95
N ALA A 10 -1.26 -1.10 -0.75
CA ALA A 10 -0.28 -2.17 -0.57
C ALA A 10 -0.88 -3.51 -1.01
N HIS A 11 -0.40 -4.00 -2.15
CA HIS A 11 -0.79 -5.28 -2.71
C HIS A 11 0.00 -6.41 -2.06
N THR A 12 1.31 -6.23 -1.92
CA THR A 12 2.17 -7.18 -1.20
C THR A 12 3.05 -6.46 -0.19
N MET A 13 3.37 -7.16 0.89
CA MET A 13 4.41 -6.81 1.85
C MET A 13 5.39 -7.98 1.93
N SER A 14 6.69 -7.71 1.83
CA SER A 14 7.73 -8.71 2.00
C SER A 14 8.67 -8.33 3.13
N ILE A 15 9.10 -9.35 3.87
CA ILE A 15 9.94 -9.22 5.05
C ILE A 15 10.98 -10.33 5.00
N SER A 16 12.24 -10.01 5.28
CA SER A 16 13.30 -11.03 5.27
C SER A 16 13.09 -12.05 6.39
N LEU A 17 13.04 -13.34 6.02
CA LEU A 17 12.99 -14.45 7.00
C LEU A 17 14.26 -14.51 7.84
N ASP A 18 15.41 -14.17 7.25
CA ASP A 18 16.69 -14.08 7.97
C ASP A 18 16.62 -13.02 9.08
N GLU A 19 16.03 -11.86 8.78
CA GLU A 19 15.84 -10.78 9.75
C GLU A 19 14.90 -11.19 10.90
N ILE A 20 13.76 -11.83 10.58
CA ILE A 20 12.83 -12.37 11.58
C ILE A 20 13.52 -13.41 12.47
N ARG A 21 14.26 -14.35 11.87
CA ARG A 21 14.92 -15.47 12.57
C ARG A 21 16.07 -14.99 13.46
N LYS A 22 16.95 -14.13 12.94
CA LYS A 22 18.09 -13.58 13.70
C LYS A 22 17.65 -12.78 14.92
N GLN A 23 16.53 -12.07 14.78
CA GLN A 23 15.97 -11.28 15.86
C GLN A 23 15.03 -12.10 16.73
N GLU A 24 14.79 -13.38 16.45
CA GLU A 24 13.88 -14.29 17.17
C GLU A 24 12.46 -13.72 17.31
N ILE A 25 11.92 -13.14 16.23
CA ILE A 25 10.58 -12.54 16.22
C ILE A 25 9.55 -13.61 15.86
N SER A 26 8.52 -13.74 16.67
CA SER A 26 7.38 -14.60 16.39
C SER A 26 6.42 -13.95 15.38
N ASN A 27 5.65 -14.77 14.66
CA ASN A 27 4.64 -14.27 13.72
C ASN A 27 3.62 -13.36 14.42
N GLU A 28 3.24 -13.64 15.67
CA GLU A 28 2.29 -12.80 16.41
C GLU A 28 2.87 -11.42 16.74
N GLU A 29 4.13 -11.36 17.20
CA GLU A 29 4.82 -10.09 17.43
C GLU A 29 4.94 -9.26 16.15
N LEU A 30 5.25 -9.93 15.03
CA LEU A 30 5.34 -9.30 13.72
C LEU A 30 3.99 -8.70 13.31
N ARG A 31 2.91 -9.48 13.41
CA ARG A 31 1.56 -9.04 13.09
C ARG A 31 1.14 -7.83 13.91
N GLN A 32 1.29 -7.91 15.24
CA GLN A 32 0.95 -6.81 16.13
C GLN A 32 1.77 -5.56 15.84
N GLY A 33 3.07 -5.70 15.52
CA GLY A 33 3.94 -4.60 15.12
C GLY A 33 3.42 -3.89 13.86
N ILE A 34 3.09 -4.66 12.82
CA ILE A 34 2.52 -4.12 11.56
C ILE A 34 1.19 -3.41 11.80
N GLU A 35 0.25 -4.04 12.50
CA GLU A 35 -1.08 -3.47 12.72
C GLU A 35 -1.05 -2.20 13.57
N ARG A 36 -0.15 -2.16 14.58
CA ARG A 36 0.04 -1.03 15.48
C ARG A 36 0.73 0.14 14.80
N GLU A 37 1.90 -0.09 14.21
CA GLU A 37 2.76 1.00 13.71
C GLU A 37 2.41 1.41 12.29
N LEU A 38 1.93 0.48 11.47
CA LEU A 38 1.54 0.79 10.10
C LEU A 38 0.03 0.95 9.95
N LEU A 39 -0.78 0.82 11.00
CA LEU A 39 -2.24 0.94 10.89
C LEU A 39 -2.83 0.00 9.83
N PHE A 40 -2.22 -1.17 9.65
CA PHE A 40 -2.69 -2.16 8.69
C PHE A 40 -3.73 -3.09 9.33
N ASP A 41 -4.54 -3.74 8.49
CA ASP A 41 -5.41 -4.84 8.91
C ASP A 41 -4.95 -6.09 8.17
N LEU A 42 -4.21 -6.96 8.88
CA LEU A 42 -3.61 -8.13 8.25
C LEU A 42 -4.64 -9.21 7.93
N ASN A 43 -5.88 -9.09 8.40
CA ASN A 43 -6.95 -10.00 7.98
C ASN A 43 -7.30 -9.85 6.50
N LEU A 44 -6.94 -8.72 5.88
CA LEU A 44 -7.11 -8.48 4.45
C LEU A 44 -6.10 -9.26 3.59
N TYR A 45 -5.08 -9.86 4.19
CA TYR A 45 -3.96 -10.51 3.50
C TYR A 45 -3.94 -12.02 3.73
N ASP A 46 -3.44 -12.74 2.74
CA ASP A 46 -2.96 -14.12 2.86
C ASP A 46 -1.46 -14.10 3.19
N GLU A 47 -1.03 -15.06 4.00
CA GLU A 47 0.35 -15.20 4.45
C GLU A 47 1.02 -16.41 3.79
N ALA A 48 2.26 -16.25 3.38
CA ALA A 48 3.08 -17.32 2.84
C ALA A 48 4.56 -17.11 3.16
N GLU A 49 5.28 -18.20 3.40
CA GLU A 49 6.74 -18.22 3.33
C GLU A 49 7.18 -18.58 1.92
N ALA A 50 8.12 -17.81 1.35
CA ALA A 50 8.71 -18.08 0.05
C ALA A 50 10.22 -17.84 0.10
N ASP A 51 11.01 -18.88 -0.17
CA ASP A 51 12.48 -18.86 -0.16
C ASP A 51 13.11 -18.12 1.04
N GLU A 52 13.37 -16.82 0.89
CA GLU A 52 14.03 -15.94 1.86
C GLU A 52 13.10 -14.86 2.48
N GLU A 53 11.82 -14.84 2.09
CA GLU A 53 10.86 -13.82 2.48
C GLU A 53 9.59 -14.41 3.13
N PHE A 54 9.07 -13.67 4.12
CA PHE A 54 7.71 -13.81 4.63
C PHE A 54 6.83 -12.80 3.91
N LEU A 55 5.79 -13.29 3.23
CA LEU A 55 4.95 -12.50 2.33
C LEU A 55 3.54 -12.37 2.88
N PHE A 56 3.03 -11.15 2.85
CA PHE A 56 1.61 -10.85 2.95
C PHE A 56 1.10 -10.39 1.60
N THR A 57 0.11 -11.09 1.03
CA THR A 57 -0.51 -10.72 -0.26
C THR A 57 -1.97 -10.39 -0.05
N LEU A 58 -2.43 -9.24 -0.54
CA LEU A 58 -3.80 -8.80 -0.38
C LEU A 58 -4.75 -9.83 -1.02
N LYS A 59 -5.70 -10.34 -0.24
CA LYS A 59 -6.66 -11.35 -0.68
C LYS A 59 -7.40 -10.88 -1.92
N GLY A 60 -7.44 -11.73 -2.96
CA GLY A 60 -8.17 -11.43 -4.19
C GLY A 60 -9.63 -11.05 -3.94
N GLN A 61 -10.30 -11.73 -3.01
CA GLN A 61 -11.68 -11.40 -2.61
C GLN A 61 -11.83 -10.03 -1.92
N SER A 62 -10.82 -9.59 -1.16
CA SER A 62 -10.82 -8.29 -0.49
C SER A 62 -10.64 -7.18 -1.52
N LEU A 63 -9.72 -7.40 -2.46
CA LEU A 63 -9.48 -6.50 -3.58
C LEU A 63 -10.73 -6.38 -4.46
N GLU A 64 -11.29 -7.49 -4.92
CA GLU A 64 -12.48 -7.55 -5.80
C GLU A 64 -13.68 -6.79 -5.21
N LYS A 65 -13.99 -7.05 -3.93
CA LYS A 65 -15.15 -6.43 -3.26
C LYS A 65 -14.91 -4.95 -2.93
N GLY A 66 -13.67 -4.57 -2.65
CA GLY A 66 -13.36 -3.28 -2.04
C GLY A 66 -12.83 -2.22 -2.99
N LEU A 67 -12.12 -2.59 -4.07
CA LEU A 67 -11.31 -1.65 -4.84
C LEU A 67 -12.18 -0.60 -5.53
N ILE A 68 -13.13 -1.02 -6.36
CA ILE A 68 -13.96 -0.11 -7.14
C ILE A 68 -14.77 0.84 -6.24
N PRO A 69 -15.50 0.36 -5.20
CA PRO A 69 -16.20 1.26 -4.27
C PRO A 69 -15.28 2.27 -3.57
N PHE A 70 -14.04 1.87 -3.25
CA PHE A 70 -13.07 2.77 -2.64
C PHE A 70 -12.56 3.82 -3.63
N LEU A 71 -12.27 3.43 -4.87
CA LEU A 71 -11.80 4.36 -5.92
C LEU A 71 -12.89 5.36 -6.34
N GLU A 72 -14.17 4.95 -6.33
CA GLU A 72 -15.32 5.84 -6.60
C GLU A 72 -15.40 7.02 -5.64
N VAL A 73 -15.03 6.83 -4.36
CA VAL A 73 -15.01 7.92 -3.37
C VAL A 73 -13.68 8.66 -3.34
N LEU A 74 -12.57 7.97 -3.63
CA LEU A 74 -11.23 8.52 -3.55
C LEU A 74 -10.89 9.43 -4.75
N TYR A 75 -11.17 8.99 -5.97
CA TYR A 75 -10.74 9.71 -7.18
C TYR A 75 -11.36 11.10 -7.36
N PRO A 76 -12.64 11.35 -7.04
CA PRO A 76 -13.19 12.71 -7.11
C PRO A 76 -12.43 13.72 -6.23
N ILE A 77 -11.81 13.25 -5.14
CA ILE A 77 -11.01 14.08 -4.23
C ILE A 77 -9.61 14.30 -4.83
N LEU A 78 -8.93 13.23 -5.26
CA LEU A 78 -7.56 13.30 -5.78
C LEU A 78 -7.45 14.02 -7.13
N TYR A 79 -8.45 13.84 -7.99
CA TYR A 79 -8.46 14.33 -9.36
C TYR A 79 -9.39 15.54 -9.55
N ARG A 80 -9.80 16.21 -8.47
CA ARG A 80 -10.72 17.37 -8.50
C ARG A 80 -10.36 18.46 -9.52
N ARG A 81 -9.06 18.63 -9.82
CA ARG A 81 -8.55 19.65 -10.75
C ARG A 81 -8.06 19.08 -12.10
N LYS A 82 -8.13 17.76 -12.31
CA LYS A 82 -7.71 17.08 -13.55
C LYS A 82 -8.91 16.71 -14.41
N ASP A 83 -8.65 16.17 -15.59
CA ASP A 83 -9.70 15.64 -16.47
C ASP A 83 -10.37 14.43 -15.82
N GLU A 84 -11.60 14.63 -15.36
CA GLU A 84 -12.46 13.61 -14.77
C GLU A 84 -12.64 12.39 -15.68
N LYS A 85 -12.56 12.57 -17.00
CA LYS A 85 -12.72 11.48 -17.97
C LYS A 85 -11.68 10.37 -17.81
N GLU A 86 -10.46 10.70 -17.37
CA GLU A 86 -9.37 9.72 -17.26
C GLU A 86 -9.69 8.66 -16.21
N TYR A 87 -10.06 9.08 -14.99
CA TYR A 87 -10.37 8.13 -13.93
C TYR A 87 -11.75 7.47 -14.10
N LEU A 88 -12.72 8.15 -14.71
CA LEU A 88 -14.02 7.53 -15.02
C LEU A 88 -13.88 6.41 -16.07
N SER A 89 -13.04 6.61 -17.10
CA SER A 89 -12.74 5.57 -18.09
C SER A 89 -12.08 4.35 -17.44
N LEU A 90 -11.13 4.58 -16.52
CA LEU A 90 -10.49 3.52 -15.74
C LEU A 90 -11.52 2.74 -14.90
N LEU A 91 -12.38 3.43 -14.14
CA LEU A 91 -13.41 2.77 -13.33
C LEU A 91 -14.35 1.92 -14.19
N LYS A 92 -14.70 2.39 -15.39
CA LYS A 92 -15.47 1.59 -16.35
C LYS A 92 -14.70 0.33 -16.77
N GLN A 93 -13.43 0.47 -17.16
CA GLN A 93 -12.58 -0.65 -17.57
C GLN A 93 -12.43 -1.69 -16.45
N LEU A 94 -12.24 -1.26 -15.20
CA LEU A 94 -12.13 -2.15 -14.04
C LEU A 94 -13.44 -2.93 -13.79
N ARG A 95 -14.61 -2.31 -13.98
CA ARG A 95 -15.93 -2.98 -13.84
C ARG A 95 -16.18 -4.03 -14.93
N GLU A 96 -15.68 -3.79 -16.13
CA GLU A 96 -15.85 -4.69 -17.29
C GLU A 96 -14.82 -5.83 -17.31
N MET A 97 -13.83 -5.80 -16.41
CA MET A 97 -12.72 -6.75 -16.35
C MET A 97 -12.77 -7.60 -15.07
N PRO A 98 -12.50 -8.93 -15.15
CA PRO A 98 -12.34 -9.75 -13.96
C PRO A 98 -11.21 -9.25 -13.05
N SER A 99 -11.41 -9.30 -11.73
CA SER A 99 -10.45 -8.82 -10.72
C SER A 99 -9.05 -9.44 -10.84
N ALA A 100 -8.98 -10.70 -11.27
CA ALA A 100 -7.72 -11.41 -11.52
C ALA A 100 -6.80 -10.72 -12.55
N ARG A 101 -7.34 -9.87 -13.42
CA ARG A 101 -6.58 -9.15 -14.46
C ARG A 101 -6.24 -7.71 -14.09
N TRP A 102 -6.68 -7.22 -12.93
CA TRP A 102 -6.40 -5.84 -12.52
C TRP A 102 -4.91 -5.59 -12.27
N LEU A 103 -4.17 -6.61 -11.80
CA LEU A 103 -2.72 -6.52 -11.68
C LEU A 103 -2.07 -6.30 -13.05
N ASP A 104 -2.39 -7.14 -14.04
CA ASP A 104 -1.87 -7.01 -15.41
C ASP A 104 -2.10 -5.59 -15.96
N LEU A 105 -3.32 -5.07 -15.79
CA LEU A 105 -3.67 -3.72 -16.22
C LEU A 105 -2.81 -2.65 -15.53
N ALA A 106 -2.55 -2.79 -14.23
CA ALA A 106 -1.69 -1.88 -13.48
C ALA A 106 -0.23 -1.98 -13.94
N GLU A 107 0.25 -3.18 -14.28
CA GLU A 107 1.61 -3.41 -14.76
C GLU A 107 1.88 -2.83 -16.16
N GLU A 108 0.85 -2.68 -17.00
CA GLU A 108 0.96 -1.99 -18.28
C GLU A 108 1.35 -0.51 -18.13
N LYS A 109 1.06 0.11 -16.96
CA LYS A 109 1.37 1.52 -16.63
C LYS A 109 0.83 2.54 -17.64
N ASN A 110 -0.21 2.18 -18.38
CA ASN A 110 -0.81 3.03 -19.41
C ASN A 110 -1.75 4.11 -18.84
N ASN A 111 -2.19 3.99 -17.59
CA ASN A 111 -3.09 4.93 -16.93
C ASN A 111 -2.41 5.57 -15.72
N ALA A 112 -2.34 6.91 -15.64
CA ALA A 112 -1.66 7.59 -14.55
C ALA A 112 -2.40 7.52 -13.20
N ALA A 113 -3.67 7.11 -13.19
CA ALA A 113 -4.48 6.90 -11.99
C ALA A 113 -4.43 5.47 -11.46
N PHE A 114 -3.83 4.52 -12.20
CA PHE A 114 -3.72 3.13 -11.79
C PHE A 114 -2.51 2.44 -12.41
N GLN A 115 -1.44 2.32 -11.63
CA GLN A 115 -0.19 1.67 -12.05
C GLN A 115 0.30 0.72 -10.96
N TYR A 116 1.13 -0.25 -11.33
CA TYR A 116 1.78 -1.11 -10.35
C TYR A 116 3.18 -0.58 -10.02
N ASP A 117 3.38 -0.24 -8.77
CA ASP A 117 4.66 0.17 -8.22
C ASP A 117 5.33 -1.02 -7.52
N ARG A 118 6.31 -1.63 -8.21
CA ARG A 118 7.11 -2.77 -7.74
C ARG A 118 8.19 -2.37 -6.72
N PHE A 119 8.33 -1.09 -6.42
CA PHE A 119 9.30 -0.57 -5.47
C PHE A 119 8.67 0.57 -4.69
N ALA A 120 7.53 0.30 -4.04
CA ALA A 120 6.74 1.29 -3.33
C ALA A 120 7.37 1.72 -2.00
N GLY A 121 8.71 1.73 -1.93
CA GLY A 121 9.50 1.99 -0.75
C GLY A 121 9.39 0.89 0.30
N TYR A 122 9.92 1.20 1.47
CA TYR A 122 9.91 0.35 2.65
C TYR A 122 9.51 1.17 3.88
N ASP A 123 8.99 0.50 4.89
CA ASP A 123 8.80 1.05 6.24
C ASP A 123 9.59 0.18 7.24
N TYR A 124 9.83 0.73 8.42
CA TYR A 124 10.34 -0.03 9.57
C TYR A 124 9.27 -0.13 10.63
N ILE A 125 9.20 -1.27 11.31
CA ILE A 125 8.43 -1.44 12.54
C ILE A 125 9.33 -1.82 13.69
N THR A 126 9.00 -1.37 14.90
CA THR A 126 9.75 -1.70 16.12
C THR A 126 9.01 -2.76 16.94
N ILE A 127 9.60 -3.92 17.16
CA ILE A 127 8.98 -4.94 18.01
C ILE A 127 9.25 -4.61 19.48
N PRO A 128 8.22 -4.57 20.36
CA PRO A 128 8.35 -4.13 21.74
C PRO A 128 8.97 -5.23 22.63
N LYS A 129 10.22 -5.59 22.36
CA LYS A 129 11.01 -6.59 23.10
C LYS A 129 12.38 -6.05 23.47
N ALA A 130 13.19 -6.85 24.16
CA ALA A 130 14.55 -6.45 24.55
C ALA A 130 15.33 -5.92 23.35
N PHE A 131 15.98 -4.76 23.54
CA PHE A 131 16.74 -4.04 22.51
C PHE A 131 15.93 -3.42 21.36
N TYR A 132 14.59 -3.45 21.41
CA TYR A 132 13.71 -2.80 20.43
C TYR A 132 14.13 -3.08 18.98
N PRO A 133 14.23 -4.37 18.59
CA PRO A 133 14.50 -4.77 17.21
C PRO A 133 13.60 -4.03 16.21
N SER A 134 14.22 -3.61 15.11
CA SER A 134 13.54 -3.00 13.98
C SER A 134 13.47 -4.01 12.83
N ILE A 135 12.33 -4.06 12.14
CA ILE A 135 12.10 -4.93 10.99
C ILE A 135 11.77 -4.07 9.78
N ARG A 136 12.51 -4.28 8.70
CA ARG A 136 12.19 -3.68 7.40
C ARG A 136 11.04 -4.44 6.75
N ILE A 137 10.13 -3.68 6.16
CA ILE A 137 9.02 -4.21 5.35
C ILE A 137 9.06 -3.52 4.00
N ASP A 138 9.23 -4.30 2.95
CA ASP A 138 9.20 -3.83 1.56
C ASP A 138 7.79 -4.00 0.98
N PHE A 139 7.42 -3.14 0.04
CA PHE A 139 6.05 -3.10 -0.47
C PHE A 139 5.98 -3.01 -1.98
N ASN A 140 4.95 -3.65 -2.52
CA ASN A 140 4.44 -3.37 -3.86
C ASN A 140 3.02 -2.83 -3.76
N CYS A 141 2.70 -1.81 -4.56
CA CYS A 141 1.43 -1.10 -4.45
C CYS A 141 0.72 -0.96 -5.80
N PHE A 142 -0.62 -1.01 -5.77
CA PHE A 142 -1.42 -0.32 -6.77
C PHE A 142 -1.37 1.18 -6.51
N LEU A 143 -0.69 1.92 -7.37
CA LEU A 143 -0.54 3.37 -7.32
C LEU A 143 -1.83 4.05 -7.78
N PHE A 144 -2.44 4.84 -6.90
CA PHE A 144 -3.67 5.60 -7.18
C PHE A 144 -3.41 7.06 -7.50
N TYR A 145 -2.28 7.59 -7.04
CA TYR A 145 -1.86 8.95 -7.33
C TYR A 145 -0.36 9.09 -7.14
N ILE A 146 0.26 9.85 -8.02
CA ILE A 146 1.63 10.33 -7.88
C ILE A 146 1.64 11.85 -8.08
N GLY A 147 2.28 12.55 -7.14
CA GLY A 147 2.38 14.00 -7.14
C GLY A 147 3.26 14.50 -8.28
N TYR A 148 2.91 15.68 -8.82
CA TYR A 148 3.80 16.39 -9.73
C TYR A 148 4.82 17.20 -8.93
N GLY A 149 6.10 16.86 -9.09
CA GLY A 149 7.21 17.59 -8.49
C GLY A 149 8.18 16.67 -7.75
N LYS A 150 9.47 17.02 -7.81
CA LYS A 150 10.51 16.31 -7.07
C LYS A 150 10.47 16.75 -5.61
N ILE A 151 10.38 15.79 -4.70
CA ILE A 151 10.50 16.02 -3.27
C ILE A 151 11.93 15.69 -2.87
N ILE A 152 12.59 16.62 -2.18
CA ILE A 152 13.85 16.37 -1.48
C ILE A 152 13.56 16.64 -0.02
N THR A 153 13.60 15.60 0.80
CA THR A 153 13.21 15.69 2.21
C THR A 153 13.91 14.63 3.03
N GLU A 154 14.22 14.96 4.29
CA GLU A 154 14.66 14.03 5.31
C GLU A 154 13.67 14.10 6.48
N GLY A 155 13.42 12.98 7.16
CA GLY A 155 12.59 12.97 8.37
C GLY A 155 11.08 13.22 8.15
N ILE A 156 10.54 12.96 6.96
CA ILE A 156 9.10 13.18 6.67
C ILE A 156 8.19 12.01 7.11
N ALA A 157 8.76 10.91 7.61
CA ALA A 157 8.02 9.67 7.91
C ALA A 157 6.79 9.90 8.81
N ASP A 158 6.95 10.63 9.93
CA ASP A 158 5.84 10.94 10.85
C ASP A 158 4.74 11.78 10.19
N PHE A 159 5.10 12.64 9.24
CA PHE A 159 4.15 13.46 8.50
C PHE A 159 3.38 12.63 7.47
N LEU A 160 4.05 11.69 6.79
CA LEU A 160 3.38 10.72 5.92
C LEU A 160 2.43 9.81 6.74
N TYR A 161 2.86 9.38 7.94
CA TYR A 161 2.01 8.65 8.87
C TYR A 161 0.78 9.46 9.27
N PHE A 162 0.92 10.75 9.58
CA PHE A 162 -0.20 11.63 9.88
C PHE A 162 -1.21 11.67 8.71
N PHE A 163 -0.75 11.83 7.46
CA PHE A 163 -1.65 11.76 6.31
C PHE A 163 -2.33 10.40 6.16
N LYS A 164 -1.58 9.31 6.33
CA LYS A 164 -2.14 7.95 6.34
C LYS A 164 -3.25 7.81 7.39
N TYR A 165 -3.02 8.32 8.60
CA TYR A 165 -4.01 8.34 9.67
C TYR A 165 -5.26 9.15 9.29
N CYS A 166 -5.09 10.34 8.70
CA CYS A 166 -6.21 11.15 8.22
C CYS A 166 -7.03 10.44 7.13
N ILE A 167 -6.36 9.77 6.18
CA ILE A 167 -7.00 8.99 5.12
C ILE A 167 -7.79 7.83 5.73
N TYR A 168 -7.19 7.08 6.65
CA TYR A 168 -7.88 6.04 7.41
C TYR A 168 -9.15 6.56 8.08
N LYS A 169 -9.08 7.69 8.80
CA LYS A 169 -10.25 8.26 9.47
C LYS A 169 -11.33 8.74 8.49
N THR A 170 -10.92 9.25 7.33
CA THR A 170 -11.84 9.78 6.30
C THR A 170 -12.62 8.66 5.60
N PHE A 171 -11.96 7.56 5.27
CA PHE A 171 -12.57 6.43 4.54
C PHE A 171 -12.75 5.19 5.41
N LYS A 172 -12.98 5.37 6.71
CA LYS A 172 -13.08 4.27 7.69
C LYS A 172 -14.15 3.22 7.36
N ASP A 173 -15.15 3.60 6.55
CA ASP A 173 -16.24 2.71 6.13
C ASP A 173 -15.84 1.81 4.94
N HIS A 174 -14.65 2.01 4.37
CA HIS A 174 -14.06 1.19 3.31
C HIS A 174 -12.91 0.34 3.89
N PRO A 175 -13.04 -1.00 3.99
CA PRO A 175 -12.01 -1.86 4.61
C PRO A 175 -10.61 -1.70 4.00
N LEU A 176 -10.52 -1.54 2.68
CA LEU A 176 -9.24 -1.39 1.97
C LEU A 176 -8.44 -0.15 2.38
N VAL A 177 -9.04 0.84 3.06
CA VAL A 177 -8.28 2.00 3.55
C VAL A 177 -7.17 1.57 4.53
N ARG A 178 -7.35 0.43 5.23
CA ARG A 178 -6.34 -0.16 6.12
C ARG A 178 -5.17 -0.79 5.36
N SER A 179 -5.19 -0.80 4.04
CA SER A 179 -4.08 -1.23 3.19
C SER A 179 -3.47 -0.08 2.40
N VAL A 180 -3.94 1.16 2.61
CA VAL A 180 -3.45 2.34 1.87
C VAL A 180 -2.16 2.86 2.49
N ARG A 181 -1.23 3.26 1.62
CA ARG A 181 0.04 3.90 1.96
C ARG A 181 0.13 5.27 1.35
N VAL A 182 0.73 6.18 2.12
CA VAL A 182 1.26 7.46 1.66
C VAL A 182 2.78 7.32 1.76
N TYR A 183 3.48 7.39 0.64
CA TYR A 183 4.90 7.02 0.57
C TYR A 183 5.65 7.84 -0.47
N ILE A 184 6.97 7.69 -0.51
CA ILE A 184 7.83 8.32 -1.53
C ILE A 184 8.32 7.23 -2.49
N THR A 185 8.28 7.51 -3.79
CA THR A 185 8.72 6.61 -4.87
C THR A 185 9.47 7.38 -5.96
N GLY A 186 10.25 6.70 -6.81
CA GLY A 186 10.94 7.27 -7.98
C GLY A 186 12.44 7.48 -7.89
#